data_AF-A0A8C2KN83-F1
#
_entry.id   AF-A0A8C2KN83-F1
#
_cell.length_a   1.000
_cell.length_b   1.000
_cell.length_c   1.000
_cell.angle_alpha   90.00
_cell.angle_beta   90.00
_cell.angle_gamma   90.00
#
_symmetry.space_group_name_H-M   'P 1'
#
loop_
_entity.id
_entity.type
_entity.pdbx_description
1 polymer ?
#
loop_
_entity_poly.entity_id
_entity_poly.type
_entity_poly.pdbx_seq_one_letter_code
_entity_poly.pdbx_strand_id
1 'polypeptide(L)'
;MEGCMVRLHSVHFRGAFSAQPIIVNFHELFQTRDAPTILPMVKNEDVLRAVVALFDTSLPEIGPRDVHETVHYPGIHTIILSQDHADVLEDYRGRASQKGTNLSPVPCKTKVEADSTHKLLTELYSDSEESTEETSEEIIATETSISWSWERFCEGLQEFVDGARDRKEKRAVQREDGKIPPSAVGVESLIMAAACYELKILSTGDMVLQLSLLAVRKRYRHLGIGSYIMELLKTQSIVGKYDTLVAHADTDAKGFFKFHGLTDDPLLNDQFKELKDDWTNSILMSYLPPFTTDLEMRNPVFSLSLREVEMDMDVARSQALFAYQQQVMCVTRLLEEVKILRKQLDLRREEVDRLNSKLEQEKRKRHDIENKFLMYRLKNTKELLDNIASDSDDQGLTEQEHAKPGTQEQETAQSEEPPIQTPEGAGV
;
A
#
# COMPACT_ATOMS: atom_id res chain seq x y z
N MET A 1 9.51 10.95 -16.83
CA MET A 1 8.86 11.86 -17.80
C MET A 1 9.12 13.26 -17.30
N GLU A 2 9.80 14.09 -18.08
CA GLU A 2 9.99 15.51 -17.73
C GLU A 2 8.87 16.30 -18.40
N GLY A 3 7.99 16.91 -17.59
CA GLY A 3 6.93 17.79 -18.06
C GLY A 3 5.55 17.43 -17.50
N CYS A 4 4.73 18.45 -17.25
CA CYS A 4 3.37 18.32 -16.69
C CYS A 4 2.33 17.76 -17.69
N MET A 5 2.70 17.56 -18.97
CA MET A 5 1.82 17.04 -20.00
C MET A 5 2.57 16.32 -21.13
N VAL A 6 2.04 15.18 -21.60
CA VAL A 6 2.50 14.42 -22.77
C VAL A 6 1.32 14.07 -23.67
N ARG A 7 1.41 14.36 -24.97
CA ARG A 7 0.41 13.94 -25.96
C ARG A 7 0.94 12.76 -26.76
N LEU A 8 0.18 11.67 -26.84
CA LEU A 8 0.55 10.53 -27.68
C LEU A 8 -0.20 10.60 -29.02
N HIS A 9 0.16 9.68 -29.92
CA HIS A 9 -0.46 9.59 -31.24
C HIS A 9 -1.94 9.19 -31.13
N SER A 10 -2.76 9.80 -31.98
CA SER A 10 -4.18 9.48 -32.07
C SER A 10 -4.39 8.04 -32.50
N VAL A 11 -5.39 7.39 -31.89
CA VAL A 11 -5.76 6.00 -32.15
C VAL A 11 -7.18 5.95 -32.69
N HIS A 12 -7.40 5.06 -33.66
CA HIS A 12 -8.71 4.84 -34.26
C HIS A 12 -9.35 3.60 -33.63
N PHE A 13 -10.52 3.77 -33.03
CA PHE A 13 -11.31 2.66 -32.52
C PHE A 13 -12.17 2.08 -33.63
N ARG A 14 -12.33 0.74 -33.69
CA ARG A 14 -13.01 0.05 -34.79
C ARG A 14 -14.40 0.64 -35.05
N GLY A 15 -14.50 1.44 -36.12
CA GLY A 15 -15.75 1.83 -36.77
C GLY A 15 -16.51 3.05 -36.23
N ALA A 16 -15.95 3.91 -35.36
CA ALA A 16 -16.75 5.02 -34.82
C ALA A 16 -16.04 6.37 -34.58
N PHE A 17 -14.77 6.43 -34.18
CA PHE A 17 -14.10 7.71 -33.88
C PHE A 17 -12.57 7.57 -33.68
N SER A 18 -11.87 8.70 -33.79
CA SER A 18 -10.49 8.86 -33.38
C SER A 18 -10.40 9.43 -31.95
N ALA A 19 -9.41 8.98 -31.18
CA ALA A 19 -9.12 9.51 -29.85
C ALA A 19 -7.65 9.87 -29.71
N GLN A 20 -7.34 10.95 -29.02
CA GLN A 20 -6.01 11.31 -28.61
C GLN A 20 -5.82 11.07 -27.11
N PRO A 21 -4.92 10.17 -26.70
CA PRO A 21 -4.50 10.06 -25.31
C PRO A 21 -3.56 11.22 -24.93
N ILE A 22 -3.85 11.83 -23.79
CA ILE A 22 -3.07 12.91 -23.19
C ILE A 22 -2.79 12.54 -21.75
N ILE A 23 -1.53 12.50 -21.35
CA ILE A 23 -1.10 12.28 -19.96
C ILE A 23 -0.86 13.66 -19.35
N VAL A 24 -1.47 13.93 -18.20
CA VAL A 24 -1.39 15.22 -17.51
C VAL A 24 -1.13 15.00 -16.02
N ASN A 25 -0.19 15.75 -15.46
CA ASN A 25 -0.08 15.91 -14.01
C ASN A 25 -0.71 17.26 -13.64
N PHE A 26 -1.96 17.23 -13.14
CA PHE A 26 -2.72 18.45 -12.85
C PHE A 26 -2.06 19.29 -11.75
N HIS A 27 -1.46 18.65 -10.76
CA HIS A 27 -0.76 19.31 -9.66
C HIS A 27 0.38 20.20 -10.18
N GLU A 28 1.23 19.65 -11.04
CA GLU A 28 2.33 20.39 -11.67
C GLU A 28 1.82 21.41 -12.69
N LEU A 29 0.76 21.07 -13.43
CA LEU A 29 0.17 21.94 -14.45
C LEU A 29 -0.31 23.26 -13.84
N PHE A 30 -1.06 23.22 -12.74
CA PHE A 30 -1.59 24.44 -12.10
C PHE A 30 -0.54 25.24 -11.31
N GLN A 31 0.61 24.65 -11.01
CA GLN A 31 1.76 25.38 -10.44
C GLN A 31 2.64 26.04 -11.49
N THR A 32 2.55 25.59 -12.75
CA THR A 32 3.35 26.10 -13.85
C THR A 32 2.78 27.44 -14.34
N ARG A 33 3.60 28.50 -14.37
CA ARG A 33 3.16 29.85 -14.79
C ARG A 33 2.71 29.91 -16.25
N ASP A 34 3.40 29.21 -17.14
CA ASP A 34 3.08 29.11 -18.57
C ASP A 34 2.61 27.68 -18.89
N ALA A 35 1.55 27.24 -18.20
CA ALA A 35 1.02 25.88 -18.35
C ALA A 35 0.56 25.62 -19.79
N PRO A 36 0.95 24.50 -20.42
CA PRO A 36 0.44 24.14 -21.73
C PRO A 36 -1.08 23.89 -21.68
N THR A 37 -1.79 24.25 -22.74
CA THR A 37 -3.23 24.00 -22.83
C THR A 37 -3.47 22.52 -23.13
N ILE A 38 -4.28 21.83 -22.31
CA ILE A 38 -4.56 20.40 -22.50
C ILE A 38 -5.33 20.20 -23.80
N LEU A 39 -6.46 20.89 -23.94
CA LEU A 39 -7.32 20.87 -25.12
C LEU A 39 -7.37 22.27 -25.76
N PRO A 40 -7.22 22.41 -27.09
CA PRO A 40 -7.30 23.72 -27.75
C PRO A 40 -8.60 24.45 -27.40
N MET A 41 -8.50 25.74 -27.09
CA MET A 41 -9.65 26.63 -26.83
C MET A 41 -10.50 26.28 -25.59
N VAL A 42 -10.03 25.39 -24.71
CA VAL A 42 -10.69 25.03 -23.45
C VAL A 42 -9.78 25.42 -22.28
N LYS A 43 -10.35 25.97 -21.20
CA LYS A 43 -9.58 26.26 -19.97
C LYS A 43 -9.18 24.95 -19.30
N ASN A 44 -7.95 24.85 -18.81
CA ASN A 44 -7.47 23.64 -18.11
C ASN A 44 -8.31 23.30 -16.87
N GLU A 45 -8.91 24.31 -16.22
CA GLU A 45 -9.81 24.13 -15.10
C GLU A 45 -11.10 23.38 -15.49
N ASP A 46 -11.65 23.67 -16.66
CA ASP A 46 -12.86 23.01 -17.16
C ASP A 46 -12.57 21.56 -17.56
N VAL A 47 -11.33 21.28 -17.99
CA VAL A 47 -10.86 19.91 -18.20
C VAL A 47 -10.80 19.15 -16.88
N LEU A 48 -10.25 19.75 -15.82
CA LEU A 48 -10.24 19.13 -14.48
C LEU A 48 -11.67 18.85 -14.00
N ARG A 49 -12.58 19.84 -14.10
CA ARG A 49 -14.01 19.69 -13.74
C ARG A 49 -14.67 18.56 -14.52
N ALA A 50 -14.43 18.46 -15.82
CA ALA A 50 -14.98 17.40 -16.66
C ALA A 50 -14.41 16.00 -16.35
N VAL A 51 -13.15 15.91 -15.91
CA VAL A 51 -12.53 14.65 -15.47
C VAL A 51 -13.09 14.22 -14.11
N VAL A 52 -13.17 15.14 -13.14
CA VAL A 52 -13.76 14.86 -11.82
C VAL A 52 -15.22 14.44 -11.97
N ALA A 53 -16.00 15.14 -12.81
CA ALA A 53 -17.37 14.76 -13.13
C ALA A 53 -17.47 13.35 -13.75
N LEU A 54 -16.51 12.96 -14.58
CA LEU A 54 -16.51 11.63 -15.21
C LEU A 54 -16.28 10.52 -14.17
N PHE A 55 -15.34 10.74 -13.24
CA PHE A 55 -15.08 9.80 -12.16
C PHE A 55 -16.24 9.75 -11.17
N ASP A 56 -16.75 10.89 -10.72
CA ASP A 56 -17.89 10.96 -9.80
C ASP A 56 -19.14 10.26 -10.35
N THR A 57 -19.42 10.42 -11.66
CA THR A 57 -20.54 9.72 -12.31
C THR A 57 -20.32 8.23 -12.54
N SER A 58 -19.07 7.79 -12.66
CA SER A 58 -18.74 6.38 -12.92
C SER A 58 -18.46 5.60 -11.64
N LEU A 59 -18.02 6.28 -10.59
CA LEU A 59 -17.58 5.78 -9.28
C LEU A 59 -18.22 6.62 -8.16
N PRO A 60 -19.56 6.62 -8.03
CA PRO A 60 -20.27 7.52 -7.12
C PRO A 60 -20.01 7.22 -5.63
N GLU A 61 -19.44 6.04 -5.31
CA GLU A 61 -19.15 5.63 -3.93
C GLU A 61 -17.95 6.36 -3.32
N ILE A 62 -17.10 6.97 -4.16
CA ILE A 62 -15.87 7.66 -3.73
C ILE A 62 -16.20 9.09 -3.28
N GLY A 63 -17.17 9.74 -3.93
CA GLY A 63 -17.51 11.14 -3.68
C GLY A 63 -16.60 12.13 -4.43
N PRO A 64 -17.13 13.31 -4.78
CA PRO A 64 -16.47 14.21 -5.74
C PRO A 64 -15.25 14.92 -5.16
N ARG A 65 -15.23 15.16 -3.83
CA ARG A 65 -14.09 15.74 -3.13
C ARG A 65 -12.89 14.80 -3.13
N ASP A 66 -13.09 13.55 -2.76
CA ASP A 66 -12.02 12.54 -2.69
C ASP A 66 -11.48 12.22 -4.10
N VAL A 67 -12.35 12.23 -5.11
CA VAL A 67 -11.95 12.18 -6.52
C VAL A 67 -11.07 13.37 -6.89
N HIS A 68 -11.48 14.60 -6.56
CA HIS A 68 -10.68 15.79 -6.85
C HIS A 68 -9.31 15.74 -6.15
N GLU A 69 -9.29 15.38 -4.87
CA GLU A 69 -8.06 15.24 -4.09
C GLU A 69 -7.13 14.18 -4.72
N THR A 70 -7.67 13.05 -5.20
CA THR A 70 -6.91 12.01 -5.91
C THR A 70 -6.34 12.51 -7.25
N VAL A 71 -7.16 13.15 -8.08
CA VAL A 71 -6.75 13.64 -9.43
C VAL A 71 -5.69 14.73 -9.33
N HIS A 72 -5.75 15.56 -8.28
CA HIS A 72 -4.83 16.67 -8.04
C HIS A 72 -3.69 16.34 -7.05
N TYR A 73 -3.57 15.07 -6.63
CA TYR A 73 -2.54 14.66 -5.69
C TYR A 73 -1.12 14.79 -6.31
N PRO A 74 -0.10 15.24 -5.55
CA PRO A 74 1.26 15.34 -6.05
C PRO A 74 1.79 13.98 -6.53
N GLY A 75 2.25 13.91 -7.79
CA GLY A 75 2.81 12.68 -8.38
C GLY A 75 1.79 11.81 -9.12
N ILE A 76 0.48 12.09 -9.00
CA ILE A 76 -0.54 11.43 -9.80
C ILE A 76 -0.52 11.96 -11.24
N HIS A 77 -0.52 11.03 -12.18
CA HIS A 77 -0.64 11.28 -13.60
C HIS A 77 -2.03 10.81 -14.06
N THR A 78 -2.71 11.65 -14.83
CA THR A 78 -4.03 11.36 -15.38
C THR A 78 -3.94 11.18 -16.89
N ILE A 79 -4.29 9.99 -17.37
CA ILE A 79 -4.52 9.72 -18.80
C ILE A 79 -5.93 10.18 -19.13
N ILE A 80 -6.06 11.08 -20.11
CA ILE A 80 -7.32 11.59 -20.64
C ILE A 80 -7.41 11.12 -22.09
N LEU A 81 -8.51 10.45 -22.44
CA LEU A 81 -8.84 10.16 -23.84
C LEU A 81 -9.83 11.19 -24.35
N SER A 82 -9.34 12.08 -25.22
CA SER A 82 -10.16 13.08 -25.89
C SER A 82 -10.51 12.66 -27.31
N GLN A 83 -11.73 12.94 -27.74
CA GLN A 83 -12.19 12.79 -29.11
C GLN A 83 -11.95 14.09 -29.89
N ASP A 84 -11.73 14.00 -31.20
CA ASP A 84 -11.69 15.19 -32.05
C ASP A 84 -13.08 15.85 -32.14
N HIS A 85 -13.08 17.18 -32.22
CA HIS A 85 -14.29 18.01 -32.28
C HIS A 85 -15.15 17.66 -33.50
N ALA A 86 -14.52 17.39 -34.64
CA ALA A 86 -15.19 16.98 -35.87
C ALA A 86 -15.93 15.65 -35.72
N ASP A 87 -15.28 14.64 -35.13
CA ASP A 87 -15.87 13.32 -34.92
C ASP A 87 -17.08 13.39 -33.97
N VAL A 88 -17.04 14.26 -32.95
CA VAL A 88 -18.17 14.47 -32.04
C VAL A 88 -19.38 15.09 -32.75
N LEU A 89 -19.13 16.06 -33.64
CA LEU A 89 -20.19 16.65 -34.46
C LEU A 89 -20.82 15.61 -35.41
N GLU A 90 -20.01 14.71 -35.97
CA GLU A 90 -20.51 13.62 -36.80
C GLU A 90 -21.34 12.61 -36.00
N ASP A 91 -20.91 12.21 -34.80
CA ASP A 91 -21.71 11.34 -33.92
C ASP A 91 -23.08 11.98 -33.60
N TYR A 92 -23.10 13.28 -33.30
CA TYR A 92 -24.36 13.98 -33.04
C TYR A 92 -25.27 14.06 -34.27
N ARG A 93 -24.73 14.16 -35.48
CA ARG A 93 -25.51 14.10 -36.73
C ARG A 93 -26.03 12.69 -37.02
N GLY A 94 -25.23 11.66 -36.79
CA GLY A 94 -25.61 10.26 -37.02
C GLY A 94 -26.77 9.79 -36.12
N ARG A 95 -26.85 10.29 -34.89
CA ARG A 95 -27.92 9.97 -33.93
C ARG A 95 -29.31 10.47 -34.33
N ALA A 96 -29.42 11.50 -35.16
CA ALA A 96 -30.72 11.94 -35.67
C ALA A 96 -31.43 10.86 -36.53
N SER A 97 -30.67 9.87 -37.03
CA SER A 97 -31.18 8.80 -37.90
C SER A 97 -31.49 7.48 -37.16
N GLN A 98 -30.87 7.23 -36.00
CA GLN A 98 -31.05 5.98 -35.24
C GLN A 98 -32.08 6.13 -34.10
N LYS A 99 -33.36 6.13 -34.47
CA LYS A 99 -34.45 5.99 -33.51
C LYS A 99 -34.66 4.51 -33.19
N GLY A 100 -33.95 3.99 -32.18
CA GLY A 100 -34.32 2.73 -31.55
C GLY A 100 -33.19 1.76 -31.24
N THR A 101 -32.47 1.99 -30.14
CA THR A 101 -32.09 0.89 -29.24
C THR A 101 -31.90 1.47 -27.85
N ASN A 102 -32.99 1.48 -27.08
CA ASN A 102 -32.94 1.79 -25.65
C ASN A 102 -32.22 0.64 -24.95
N LEU A 103 -30.96 0.84 -24.55
CA LEU A 103 -30.36 0.00 -23.52
C LEU A 103 -30.93 0.48 -22.18
N SER A 104 -31.81 -0.35 -21.59
CA SER A 104 -32.42 -0.04 -20.31
C SER A 104 -31.33 0.17 -19.24
N PRO A 105 -31.47 1.16 -18.34
CA PRO A 105 -30.57 1.26 -17.21
C PRO A 105 -30.75 0.04 -16.31
N VAL A 106 -29.68 -0.70 -16.03
CA VAL A 106 -29.61 -1.51 -14.81
C VAL A 106 -29.60 -0.51 -13.65
N PRO A 107 -30.59 -0.53 -12.74
CA PRO A 107 -30.63 0.39 -11.63
C PRO A 107 -29.63 -0.08 -10.56
N CYS A 108 -28.50 0.63 -10.40
CA CYS A 108 -27.76 0.56 -9.14
C CYS A 108 -28.56 1.35 -8.09
N LYS A 109 -29.17 0.62 -7.17
CA LYS A 109 -29.87 1.20 -6.02
C LYS A 109 -28.86 1.47 -4.93
N THR A 110 -28.33 2.69 -4.88
CA THR A 110 -27.67 3.21 -3.70
C THR A 110 -28.25 4.58 -3.41
N LYS A 111 -29.20 4.63 -2.46
CA LYS A 111 -29.69 5.89 -1.90
C LYS A 111 -28.62 6.40 -0.93
N VAL A 112 -27.68 7.17 -1.45
CA VAL A 112 -26.83 8.04 -0.64
C VAL A 112 -27.49 9.42 -0.68
N GLU A 113 -27.60 10.09 0.47
CA GLU A 113 -27.99 11.51 0.52
C GLU A 113 -26.97 12.30 -0.31
N ALA A 114 -27.37 12.66 -1.53
CA ALA A 114 -26.47 13.25 -2.51
C ALA A 114 -26.11 14.68 -2.10
N ASP A 115 -24.81 14.91 -1.91
CA ASP A 115 -24.19 16.23 -1.86
C ASP A 115 -24.67 17.08 -3.07
N SER A 116 -24.84 18.39 -2.87
CA SER A 116 -25.28 19.31 -3.92
C SER A 116 -24.32 19.30 -5.11
N THR A 117 -23.03 19.11 -4.84
CA THR A 117 -21.96 18.99 -5.85
C THR A 117 -22.09 17.72 -6.69
N HIS A 118 -22.45 16.59 -6.08
CA HIS A 118 -22.67 15.32 -6.78
C HIS A 118 -23.84 15.42 -7.79
N LYS A 119 -24.89 16.16 -7.44
CA LYS A 119 -26.02 16.42 -8.35
C LYS A 119 -25.58 17.22 -9.58
N LEU A 120 -24.83 18.29 -9.37
CA LEU A 120 -24.29 19.15 -10.43
C LEU A 120 -23.37 18.38 -11.39
N LEU A 121 -22.46 17.56 -10.84
CA LEU A 121 -21.52 16.76 -11.63
C LEU A 121 -22.23 15.64 -12.39
N THR A 122 -23.26 15.04 -11.79
CA THR A 122 -24.08 14.00 -12.45
C THR A 122 -24.82 14.53 -13.67
N GLU A 123 -25.24 15.79 -13.66
CA GLU A 123 -25.93 16.41 -14.78
C GLU A 123 -25.09 16.45 -16.07
N LEU A 124 -23.76 16.59 -15.95
CA LEU A 124 -22.83 16.70 -17.09
C LEU A 124 -22.78 15.45 -17.97
N TYR A 125 -22.88 14.27 -17.36
CA TYR A 125 -22.83 12.97 -18.04
C TYR A 125 -24.14 12.18 -17.95
N SER A 126 -25.23 12.81 -17.49
CA SER A 126 -26.57 12.24 -17.60
C SER A 126 -27.00 12.18 -19.07
N ASP A 127 -26.83 11.00 -19.67
CA ASP A 127 -27.18 10.72 -21.06
C ASP A 127 -28.72 10.63 -21.28
N SER A 128 -29.57 10.91 -20.27
CA SER A 128 -31.02 11.13 -20.46
C SER A 128 -31.30 12.60 -20.76
N GLU A 129 -32.11 12.87 -21.79
CA GLU A 129 -32.49 14.23 -22.20
C GLU A 129 -33.68 14.81 -21.41
N GLU A 130 -33.92 14.27 -20.21
CA GLU A 130 -35.06 14.67 -19.39
C GLU A 130 -34.64 15.72 -18.37
N SER A 131 -35.30 16.88 -18.46
CA SER A 131 -35.12 18.06 -17.62
C SER A 131 -35.44 17.76 -16.16
N THR A 132 -34.55 18.16 -15.25
CA THR A 132 -34.80 18.18 -13.81
C THR A 132 -34.59 19.59 -13.28
N GLU A 133 -35.57 20.07 -12.50
CA GLU A 133 -35.60 21.43 -11.95
C GLU A 133 -34.56 21.65 -10.84
N GLU A 134 -34.14 22.91 -10.74
CA GLU A 134 -33.00 23.41 -9.97
C GLU A 134 -33.29 23.54 -8.47
N THR A 135 -32.25 23.38 -7.63
CA THR A 135 -32.25 23.88 -6.26
C THR A 135 -30.86 24.43 -5.96
N SER A 136 -30.78 25.76 -5.82
CA SER A 136 -29.54 26.51 -5.63
C SER A 136 -29.42 26.94 -4.18
N GLU A 137 -28.27 26.71 -3.55
CA GLU A 137 -27.88 27.33 -2.28
C GLU A 137 -26.47 27.92 -2.41
N GLU A 138 -26.31 29.16 -1.92
CA GLU A 138 -25.07 29.94 -1.95
C GLU A 138 -24.06 29.45 -0.90
N ILE A 139 -22.79 29.34 -1.30
CA ILE A 139 -21.66 29.13 -0.39
C ILE A 139 -20.75 30.36 -0.43
N ILE A 140 -20.48 30.95 0.74
CA ILE A 140 -19.63 32.13 0.92
C ILE A 140 -18.17 31.69 1.08
N ALA A 141 -17.28 32.25 0.26
CA ALA A 141 -15.83 32.00 0.31
C ALA A 141 -15.10 32.96 1.26
N THR A 142 -14.04 32.47 1.93
CA THR A 142 -13.08 33.28 2.70
C THR A 142 -11.64 32.93 2.29
N GLU A 143 -10.75 33.91 2.38
CA GLU A 143 -9.54 34.09 1.58
C GLU A 143 -8.33 33.12 1.73
N THR A 144 -7.65 32.96 0.59
CA THR A 144 -6.19 32.78 0.34
C THR A 144 -5.41 31.58 0.91
N SER A 145 -5.18 30.59 0.03
CA SER A 145 -3.89 29.91 -0.11
C SER A 145 -3.65 29.56 -1.60
N ILE A 146 -2.39 29.47 -2.02
CA ILE A 146 -1.95 29.36 -3.44
C ILE A 146 -2.10 27.92 -4.00
N SER A 147 -2.65 26.99 -3.22
CA SER A 147 -2.98 25.63 -3.68
C SER A 147 -4.30 25.62 -4.46
N TRP A 148 -4.39 24.86 -5.55
CA TRP A 148 -5.66 24.64 -6.27
C TRP A 148 -6.59 23.77 -5.43
N SER A 149 -7.29 24.40 -4.49
CA SER A 149 -8.09 23.73 -3.46
C SER A 149 -9.49 23.38 -3.95
N TRP A 150 -10.19 22.53 -3.17
CA TRP A 150 -11.57 22.14 -3.42
C TRP A 150 -12.52 23.34 -3.57
N GLU A 151 -12.28 24.42 -2.82
CA GLU A 151 -13.07 25.65 -2.89
C GLU A 151 -12.95 26.31 -4.28
N ARG A 152 -11.72 26.44 -4.81
CA ARG A 152 -11.49 26.97 -6.15
C ARG A 152 -12.06 26.09 -7.27
N PHE A 153 -12.05 24.78 -7.05
CA PHE A 153 -12.73 23.86 -7.94
C PHE A 153 -14.23 24.20 -8.02
N CYS A 154 -14.87 24.43 -6.86
CA CYS A 154 -16.30 24.72 -6.73
C CYS A 154 -16.71 26.11 -7.25
N GLU A 155 -15.87 27.14 -7.09
CA GLU A 155 -16.17 28.54 -7.48
C GLU A 155 -16.68 28.70 -8.92
N GLY A 156 -16.19 27.88 -9.86
CA GLY A 156 -16.59 27.90 -11.28
C GLY A 156 -17.44 26.70 -11.72
N LEU A 157 -17.87 25.83 -10.79
CA LEU A 157 -18.55 24.59 -11.15
C LEU A 157 -19.97 24.85 -11.69
N GLN A 158 -20.72 25.75 -11.06
CA GLN A 158 -22.08 26.07 -11.50
C GLN A 158 -22.10 26.66 -12.91
N GLU A 159 -21.25 27.66 -13.18
CA GLU A 159 -21.12 28.26 -14.52
C GLU A 159 -20.76 27.23 -15.59
N PHE A 160 -19.89 26.27 -15.24
CA PHE A 160 -19.49 25.18 -16.13
C PHE A 160 -20.68 24.25 -16.46
N VAL A 161 -21.46 23.88 -15.45
CA VAL A 161 -22.66 23.03 -15.60
C VAL A 161 -23.75 23.75 -16.39
N ASP A 162 -24.03 25.02 -16.09
CA ASP A 162 -24.98 25.85 -16.83
C ASP A 162 -24.57 25.95 -18.31
N GLY A 163 -23.29 26.16 -18.59
CA GLY A 163 -22.78 26.16 -19.95
C GLY A 163 -22.95 24.82 -20.66
N ALA A 164 -22.78 23.70 -19.96
CA ALA A 164 -23.01 22.36 -20.50
C ALA A 164 -24.50 22.08 -20.78
N ARG A 165 -25.38 22.57 -19.91
CA ARG A 165 -26.84 22.52 -20.07
C ARG A 165 -27.31 23.34 -21.26
N ASP A 166 -26.82 24.57 -21.42
CA ASP A 166 -27.07 25.39 -22.61
C ASP A 166 -26.65 24.67 -23.90
N ARG A 167 -25.49 23.99 -23.88
CA ARG A 167 -25.03 23.19 -25.02
C ARG A 167 -25.92 21.97 -25.26
N LYS A 168 -26.47 21.36 -24.22
CA LYS A 168 -27.43 20.24 -24.32
C LYS A 168 -28.76 20.71 -24.91
N GLU A 169 -29.28 21.85 -24.46
CA GLU A 169 -30.50 22.44 -25.01
C GLU A 169 -30.34 22.83 -26.48
N LYS A 170 -29.22 23.47 -26.84
CA LYS A 170 -28.89 23.77 -28.25
C LYS A 170 -28.88 22.52 -29.12
N ARG A 171 -28.37 21.39 -28.61
CA ARG A 171 -28.42 20.09 -29.31
C ARG A 171 -29.85 19.55 -29.44
N ALA A 172 -30.68 19.71 -28.41
CA ALA A 172 -32.07 19.24 -28.42
C ALA A 172 -32.94 20.02 -29.42
N VAL A 173 -32.86 21.36 -29.40
CA VAL A 173 -33.64 22.23 -30.30
C VAL A 173 -33.22 22.05 -31.76
N GLN A 174 -31.92 21.95 -32.04
CA GLN A 174 -31.40 21.93 -33.41
C GLN A 174 -31.26 20.52 -34.00
N ARG A 175 -31.63 19.48 -33.23
CA ARG A 175 -31.87 18.14 -33.78
C ARG A 175 -33.03 18.15 -34.79
N GLU A 176 -33.99 19.05 -34.62
CA GLU A 176 -35.13 19.19 -35.54
C GLU A 176 -34.73 19.84 -36.87
N ASP A 177 -33.72 20.72 -36.88
CA ASP A 177 -33.23 21.44 -38.07
C ASP A 177 -32.03 20.77 -38.77
N GLY A 178 -31.50 19.68 -38.22
CA GLY A 178 -30.44 18.85 -38.82
C GLY A 178 -29.03 19.47 -38.85
N LYS A 179 -28.82 20.67 -38.27
CA LYS A 179 -27.51 21.35 -38.22
C LYS A 179 -27.12 21.73 -36.79
N ILE A 180 -26.34 20.86 -36.16
CA ILE A 180 -25.75 21.12 -34.85
C ILE A 180 -24.51 22.01 -35.02
N PRO A 181 -24.42 23.18 -34.36
CA PRO A 181 -23.33 24.12 -34.49
C PRO A 181 -22.11 23.66 -33.69
N PRO A 182 -20.89 24.06 -34.09
CA PRO A 182 -19.67 23.75 -33.35
C PRO A 182 -19.69 24.21 -31.88
N SER A 183 -20.42 25.27 -31.57
CA SER A 183 -20.58 25.81 -30.20
C SER A 183 -21.40 24.92 -29.27
N ALA A 184 -22.08 23.90 -29.80
CA ALA A 184 -22.85 22.94 -29.02
C ALA A 184 -21.99 21.78 -28.47
N VAL A 185 -20.70 21.74 -28.82
CA VAL A 185 -19.73 20.75 -28.33
C VAL A 185 -18.85 21.41 -27.27
N GLY A 186 -18.99 20.98 -26.01
CA GLY A 186 -18.08 21.37 -24.93
C GLY A 186 -17.12 20.25 -24.54
N VAL A 187 -16.27 20.53 -23.55
CA VAL A 187 -15.28 19.58 -23.03
C VAL A 187 -15.92 18.29 -22.49
N GLU A 188 -17.12 18.36 -21.92
CA GLU A 188 -17.92 17.22 -21.47
C GLU A 188 -18.32 16.28 -22.63
N SER A 189 -18.27 16.77 -23.86
CA SER A 189 -18.52 15.99 -25.06
C SER A 189 -17.24 15.41 -25.67
N LEU A 190 -16.08 16.00 -25.37
CA LEU A 190 -14.77 15.60 -25.90
C LEU A 190 -14.13 14.49 -25.06
N ILE A 191 -14.28 14.51 -23.74
CA ILE A 191 -13.66 13.51 -22.85
C ILE A 191 -14.47 12.21 -22.88
N MET A 192 -13.81 11.11 -23.20
CA MET A 192 -14.43 9.78 -23.30
C MET A 192 -14.09 8.88 -22.12
N ALA A 193 -12.86 8.97 -21.63
CA ALA A 193 -12.36 8.18 -20.53
C ALA A 193 -11.21 8.90 -19.83
N ALA A 194 -11.01 8.56 -18.56
CA ALA A 194 -9.90 9.02 -17.76
C ALA A 194 -9.35 7.91 -16.86
N ALA A 195 -8.06 7.95 -16.56
CA ALA A 195 -7.42 7.05 -15.61
C ALA A 195 -6.31 7.75 -14.83
N CYS A 196 -6.28 7.59 -13.51
CA CYS A 196 -5.28 8.19 -12.63
C CYS A 196 -4.32 7.10 -12.13
N TYR A 197 -3.02 7.32 -12.32
CA TYR A 197 -1.99 6.40 -11.86
C TYR A 197 -0.84 7.15 -11.16
N GLU A 198 -0.16 6.44 -10.27
CA GLU A 198 1.01 6.92 -9.54
C GLU A 198 2.15 5.92 -9.69
N LEU A 199 3.40 6.40 -9.70
CA LEU A 199 4.57 5.55 -9.56
C LEU A 199 5.10 5.68 -8.13
N LYS A 200 5.03 4.60 -7.36
CA LYS A 200 5.50 4.52 -5.97
C LYS A 200 6.72 3.61 -5.87
N ILE A 201 7.61 3.91 -4.93
CA ILE A 201 8.72 3.04 -4.56
C ILE A 201 8.40 2.48 -3.19
N LEU A 202 8.29 1.16 -3.08
CA LEU A 202 7.95 0.52 -1.83
C LEU A 202 9.13 0.47 -0.87
N SER A 203 8.84 0.19 0.39
CA SER A 203 9.88 -0.06 1.40
C SER A 203 10.83 -1.22 1.06
N THR A 204 10.38 -2.16 0.21
CA THR A 204 11.19 -3.27 -0.34
C THR A 204 12.19 -2.82 -1.41
N GLY A 205 12.01 -1.61 -1.97
CA GLY A 205 12.76 -1.10 -3.11
C GLY A 205 12.08 -1.35 -4.47
N ASP A 206 10.96 -2.09 -4.51
CA ASP A 206 10.22 -2.37 -5.75
C ASP A 206 9.51 -1.11 -6.27
N MET A 207 9.56 -0.86 -7.57
CA MET A 207 8.81 0.21 -8.22
C MET A 207 7.42 -0.29 -8.62
N VAL A 208 6.38 0.29 -8.03
CA VAL A 208 4.99 -0.09 -8.29
C VAL A 208 4.24 1.04 -8.98
N LEU A 209 3.61 0.71 -10.10
CA LEU A 209 2.65 1.57 -10.77
C LEU A 209 1.26 1.30 -10.15
N GLN A 210 0.73 2.24 -9.38
CA GLN A 210 -0.59 2.12 -8.78
C GLN A 210 -1.63 2.80 -9.68
N LEU A 211 -2.64 2.05 -10.14
CA LEU A 211 -3.84 2.59 -10.77
C LEU A 211 -4.88 2.91 -9.68
N SER A 212 -5.14 4.20 -9.47
CA SER A 212 -6.05 4.69 -8.43
C SER A 212 -7.48 4.80 -8.91
N LEU A 213 -7.70 5.40 -10.10
CA LEU A 213 -9.04 5.60 -10.66
C LEU A 213 -9.05 5.22 -12.15
N LEU A 214 -10.12 4.59 -12.61
CA LEU A 214 -10.36 4.30 -14.03
C LEU A 214 -11.85 4.45 -14.34
N ALA A 215 -12.18 5.34 -15.28
CA ALA A 215 -13.56 5.55 -15.70
C ALA A 215 -13.65 5.68 -17.23
N VAL A 216 -14.64 4.99 -17.79
CA VAL A 216 -15.06 5.13 -19.18
C VAL A 216 -16.51 5.58 -19.18
N ARG A 217 -16.79 6.68 -19.88
CA ARG A 217 -18.14 7.22 -19.99
C ARG A 217 -19.09 6.16 -20.55
N LYS A 218 -20.29 6.08 -19.97
CA LYS A 218 -21.27 5.01 -20.22
C LYS A 218 -21.51 4.73 -21.71
N ARG A 219 -21.70 5.78 -22.52
CA ARG A 219 -21.91 5.67 -23.99
C ARG A 219 -20.76 5.02 -24.76
N TYR A 220 -19.55 4.99 -24.21
CA TYR A 220 -18.36 4.42 -24.88
C TYR A 220 -17.85 3.13 -24.21
N ARG A 221 -18.58 2.61 -23.21
CA ARG A 221 -18.26 1.30 -22.61
C ARG A 221 -18.39 0.20 -23.68
N HIS A 222 -17.60 -0.86 -23.53
CA HIS A 222 -17.51 -1.98 -24.47
C HIS A 222 -16.93 -1.67 -25.87
N LEU A 223 -16.45 -0.44 -26.12
CA LEU A 223 -15.73 -0.08 -27.36
C LEU A 223 -14.21 -0.33 -27.29
N GLY A 224 -13.74 -1.00 -26.23
CA GLY A 224 -12.31 -1.28 -26.03
C GLY A 224 -11.49 -0.10 -25.48
N ILE A 225 -12.12 1.02 -25.10
CA ILE A 225 -11.43 2.18 -24.54
C ILE A 225 -10.69 1.84 -23.23
N GLY A 226 -11.38 1.18 -22.28
CA GLY A 226 -10.75 0.76 -21.03
C GLY A 226 -9.58 -0.22 -21.28
N SER A 227 -9.76 -1.14 -22.23
CA SER A 227 -8.70 -2.06 -22.64
C SER A 227 -7.50 -1.33 -23.23
N TYR A 228 -7.72 -0.30 -24.04
CA TYR A 228 -6.65 0.53 -24.58
C TYR A 228 -5.87 1.27 -23.48
N ILE A 229 -6.57 1.83 -22.48
CA ILE A 229 -5.91 2.45 -21.32
C ILE A 229 -5.05 1.43 -20.58
N MET A 230 -5.55 0.21 -20.36
CA MET A 230 -4.76 -0.85 -19.71
C MET A 230 -3.49 -1.18 -20.50
N GLU A 231 -3.56 -1.22 -21.84
CA GLU A 231 -2.37 -1.43 -22.67
C GLU A 231 -1.39 -0.25 -22.61
N LEU A 232 -1.87 0.99 -22.47
CA LEU A 232 -1.01 2.15 -22.21
C LEU A 232 -0.28 2.01 -20.87
N LEU A 233 -0.99 1.63 -19.80
CA LEU A 233 -0.41 1.39 -18.48
C LEU A 233 0.59 0.23 -18.48
N LYS A 234 0.37 -0.79 -19.33
CA LYS A 234 1.33 -1.89 -19.52
C LYS A 234 2.61 -1.47 -20.25
N THR A 235 2.57 -0.36 -20.99
CA THR A 235 3.69 0.09 -21.81
C THR A 235 4.64 0.95 -20.99
N GLN A 236 5.69 0.36 -20.42
CA GLN A 236 6.69 1.04 -19.58
C GLN A 236 7.38 2.24 -20.25
N SER A 237 7.51 2.24 -21.59
CA SER A 237 8.05 3.40 -22.32
C SER A 237 7.16 4.65 -22.21
N ILE A 238 5.88 4.48 -21.90
CA ILE A 238 4.90 5.56 -21.77
C ILE A 238 4.81 6.01 -20.31
N VAL A 239 4.51 5.08 -19.40
CA VAL A 239 4.22 5.42 -18.00
C VAL A 239 5.46 5.51 -17.10
N GLY A 240 6.62 5.04 -17.58
CA GLY A 240 7.84 4.90 -16.82
C GLY A 240 8.15 3.43 -16.50
N LYS A 241 9.40 3.15 -16.11
CA LYS A 241 9.82 1.82 -15.67
C LYS A 241 9.15 1.48 -14.33
N TYR A 242 8.61 0.28 -14.23
CA TYR A 242 8.01 -0.26 -13.00
C TYR A 242 8.17 -1.78 -12.98
N ASP A 243 8.18 -2.36 -11.79
CA ASP A 243 8.30 -3.80 -11.56
C ASP A 243 6.95 -4.48 -11.46
N THR A 244 5.92 -3.77 -10.99
CA THR A 244 4.54 -4.30 -10.91
C THR A 244 3.51 -3.19 -11.15
N LEU A 245 2.39 -3.52 -11.81
CA LEU A 245 1.20 -2.68 -11.89
C LEU A 245 0.17 -3.19 -10.88
N VAL A 246 -0.34 -2.32 -10.02
CA VAL A 246 -1.30 -2.66 -8.97
C VAL A 246 -2.57 -1.85 -9.15
N ALA A 247 -3.72 -2.47 -8.91
CA ALA A 247 -5.03 -1.80 -8.94
C ALA A 247 -5.93 -2.34 -7.82
N HIS A 248 -6.74 -1.45 -7.25
CA HIS A 248 -7.86 -1.85 -6.41
C HIS A 248 -9.10 -2.05 -7.29
N ALA A 249 -9.58 -3.27 -7.36
CA ALA A 249 -10.72 -3.64 -8.20
C ALA A 249 -11.97 -3.82 -7.36
N ASP A 250 -13.04 -3.13 -7.72
CA ASP A 250 -14.37 -3.43 -7.22
C ASP A 250 -14.81 -4.84 -7.63
N THR A 251 -15.77 -5.39 -6.89
CA THR A 251 -16.31 -6.73 -7.14
C THR A 251 -16.79 -6.88 -8.60
N ASP A 252 -17.39 -5.84 -9.16
CA ASP A 252 -17.90 -5.83 -10.53
C ASP A 252 -16.80 -5.65 -11.59
N ALA A 253 -15.70 -4.98 -11.24
CA ALA A 253 -14.58 -4.71 -12.15
C ALA A 253 -13.53 -5.83 -12.17
N LYS A 254 -13.57 -6.77 -11.21
CA LYS A 254 -12.63 -7.90 -11.10
C LYS A 254 -12.46 -8.68 -12.40
N GLY A 255 -13.55 -8.96 -13.12
CA GLY A 255 -13.51 -9.69 -14.40
C GLY A 255 -12.73 -8.94 -15.48
N PHE A 256 -12.85 -7.61 -15.52
CA PHE A 256 -12.12 -6.76 -16.45
C PHE A 256 -10.61 -6.80 -16.16
N PHE A 257 -10.20 -6.65 -14.90
CA PHE A 257 -8.78 -6.69 -14.54
C PHE A 257 -8.15 -8.08 -14.78
N LYS A 258 -8.88 -9.17 -14.48
CA LYS A 258 -8.43 -10.54 -14.81
C LYS A 258 -8.25 -10.74 -16.30
N PHE A 259 -9.17 -10.23 -17.12
CA PHE A 259 -9.05 -10.28 -18.58
C PHE A 259 -7.78 -9.57 -19.07
N HIS A 260 -7.35 -8.52 -18.38
CA HIS A 260 -6.09 -7.82 -18.66
C HIS A 260 -4.86 -8.42 -17.98
N GLY A 261 -4.97 -9.61 -17.38
CA GLY A 261 -3.84 -10.35 -16.83
C GLY A 261 -3.45 -9.96 -15.40
N LEU A 262 -4.28 -9.17 -14.70
CA LEU A 262 -4.08 -8.94 -13.27
C LEU A 262 -4.55 -10.16 -12.47
N THR A 263 -3.79 -10.51 -11.43
CA THR A 263 -4.09 -11.61 -10.51
C THR A 263 -4.59 -11.09 -9.17
N ASP A 264 -5.57 -11.80 -8.61
CA ASP A 264 -6.09 -11.62 -7.25
C ASP A 264 -5.47 -12.62 -6.26
N ASP A 265 -4.33 -13.24 -6.60
CA ASP A 265 -3.63 -14.20 -5.74
C ASP A 265 -3.21 -13.54 -4.41
N PRO A 266 -3.74 -14.00 -3.25
CA PRO A 266 -3.43 -13.40 -1.96
C PRO A 266 -1.96 -13.46 -1.57
N LEU A 267 -1.23 -14.51 -1.97
CA LEU A 267 0.18 -14.68 -1.60
C LEU A 267 1.08 -13.71 -2.37
N LEU A 268 0.80 -13.51 -3.66
CA LEU A 268 1.52 -12.53 -4.47
C LEU A 268 1.18 -11.11 -4.03
N ASN A 269 -0.10 -10.84 -3.78
CA ASN A 269 -0.56 -9.49 -3.43
C ASN A 269 -0.19 -9.07 -1.99
N ASP A 270 0.17 -10.01 -1.10
CA ASP A 270 0.65 -9.68 0.25
C ASP A 270 1.97 -8.89 0.24
N GLN A 271 2.79 -9.03 -0.81
CA GLN A 271 4.00 -8.21 -1.00
C GLN A 271 3.66 -6.71 -1.13
N PHE A 272 2.47 -6.40 -1.64
CA PHE A 272 1.99 -5.03 -1.86
C PHE A 272 1.06 -4.55 -0.74
N LYS A 273 1.09 -5.20 0.43
CA LYS A 273 0.21 -4.85 1.56
C LYS A 273 0.36 -3.41 2.06
N GLU A 274 1.51 -2.76 1.82
CA GLU A 274 1.68 -1.33 2.18
C GLU A 274 0.80 -0.42 1.32
N LEU A 275 0.44 -0.88 0.11
CA LEU A 275 -0.48 -0.20 -0.81
C LEU A 275 -1.92 -0.58 -0.57
N LYS A 276 -2.22 -1.40 0.44
CA LYS A 276 -3.59 -1.74 0.81
C LYS A 276 -4.21 -0.50 1.48
N ASP A 277 -4.59 0.44 0.64
CA ASP A 277 -5.21 1.73 0.96
C ASP A 277 -6.59 1.52 1.62
N ASP A 278 -7.17 2.60 2.14
CA ASP A 278 -8.48 2.67 2.81
C ASP A 278 -9.70 2.35 1.90
N TRP A 279 -9.48 1.78 0.71
CA TRP A 279 -10.56 1.38 -0.21
C TRP A 279 -11.39 0.23 0.36
N THR A 280 -12.51 0.58 0.98
CA THR A 280 -13.48 -0.41 1.46
C THR A 280 -14.09 -1.20 0.29
N ASN A 281 -14.34 -2.49 0.51
CA ASN A 281 -14.97 -3.40 -0.49
C ASN A 281 -14.23 -3.60 -1.82
N SER A 282 -12.94 -3.24 -1.87
CA SER A 282 -12.08 -3.48 -3.04
C SER A 282 -11.20 -4.72 -2.86
N ILE A 283 -10.74 -5.29 -3.98
CA ILE A 283 -9.79 -6.40 -4.02
C ILE A 283 -8.51 -5.90 -4.69
N LEU A 284 -7.39 -5.99 -3.96
CA LEU A 284 -6.06 -5.71 -4.51
C LEU A 284 -5.72 -6.74 -5.60
N MET A 285 -5.35 -6.24 -6.77
CA MET A 285 -4.93 -7.05 -7.90
C MET A 285 -3.61 -6.53 -8.47
N SER A 286 -2.73 -7.42 -8.89
CA SER A 286 -1.41 -7.07 -9.46
C SER A 286 -1.19 -7.67 -10.84
N TYR A 287 -0.45 -6.97 -11.69
CA TYR A 287 0.07 -7.43 -12.96
C TYR A 287 1.59 -7.35 -12.95
N LEU A 288 2.21 -8.48 -13.24
CA LEU A 288 3.66 -8.61 -13.35
C LEU A 288 4.03 -8.48 -14.84
N PRO A 289 4.69 -7.38 -15.26
CA PRO A 289 5.15 -7.22 -16.62
C PRO A 289 6.17 -8.33 -16.98
N PRO A 290 6.15 -8.84 -18.22
CA PRO A 290 7.15 -9.80 -18.68
C PRO A 290 8.56 -9.20 -18.61
N PHE A 291 9.57 -10.02 -18.26
CA PHE A 291 10.97 -9.60 -18.23
C PHE A 291 11.50 -9.04 -19.57
N THR A 292 10.79 -9.29 -20.67
CA THR A 292 11.13 -8.81 -22.02
C THR A 292 10.80 -7.34 -22.27
N THR A 293 10.21 -6.61 -21.30
CA THR A 293 10.07 -5.15 -21.41
C THR A 293 11.42 -4.44 -21.41
N ASP A 294 12.50 -5.10 -20.96
CA ASP A 294 13.86 -4.65 -21.18
C ASP A 294 14.38 -5.14 -22.55
N LEU A 295 14.56 -4.20 -23.49
CA LEU A 295 14.96 -4.48 -24.88
C LEU A 295 16.31 -5.20 -24.98
N GLU A 296 17.17 -5.07 -23.96
CA GLU A 296 18.48 -5.70 -23.89
C GLU A 296 18.42 -7.23 -23.71
N MET A 297 17.29 -7.77 -23.22
CA MET A 297 17.12 -9.19 -22.92
C MET A 297 16.48 -10.01 -24.04
N ARG A 298 16.19 -9.40 -25.20
CA ARG A 298 15.46 -10.07 -26.28
C ARG A 298 16.40 -10.90 -27.16
N ASN A 299 16.33 -12.23 -27.05
CA ASN A 299 17.00 -13.14 -28.00
C ASN A 299 16.03 -13.58 -29.13
N PRO A 300 16.15 -13.04 -30.35
CA PRO A 300 15.21 -13.30 -31.44
C PRO A 300 15.31 -14.72 -32.03
N VAL A 301 16.36 -15.49 -31.68
CA VAL A 301 16.61 -16.84 -32.21
C VAL A 301 16.06 -17.93 -31.26
N PHE A 302 15.60 -17.55 -30.08
CA PHE A 302 15.16 -18.49 -29.06
C PHE A 302 13.71 -18.94 -29.31
N SER A 303 13.53 -20.22 -29.67
CA SER A 303 12.22 -20.87 -29.75
C SER A 303 12.16 -22.05 -28.79
N LEU A 304 11.34 -21.94 -27.75
CA LEU A 304 10.92 -23.05 -26.91
C LEU A 304 9.45 -23.37 -27.17
N SER A 305 9.04 -24.61 -26.95
CA SER A 305 7.60 -24.90 -26.99
C SER A 305 6.94 -24.28 -25.75
N LEU A 306 5.92 -23.46 -25.98
CA LEU A 306 5.22 -22.76 -24.89
C LEU A 306 4.69 -23.76 -23.85
N ARG A 307 4.20 -24.91 -24.33
CA ARG A 307 3.62 -25.95 -23.50
C ARG A 307 4.64 -26.62 -22.56
N GLU A 308 5.87 -26.87 -23.02
CA GLU A 308 6.91 -27.44 -22.15
C GLU A 308 7.30 -26.43 -21.08
N VAL A 309 7.46 -25.15 -21.45
CA VAL A 309 7.76 -24.09 -20.48
C VAL A 309 6.65 -23.93 -19.46
N GLU A 310 5.37 -23.94 -19.88
CA GLU A 310 4.23 -23.90 -18.97
C GLU A 310 4.26 -25.08 -17.98
N MET A 311 4.55 -26.29 -18.46
CA MET A 311 4.63 -27.48 -17.61
C MET A 311 5.81 -27.40 -16.63
N ASP A 312 6.98 -26.94 -17.07
CA ASP A 312 8.15 -26.74 -16.22
C ASP A 312 7.90 -25.66 -15.15
N MET A 313 7.21 -24.57 -15.51
CA MET A 313 6.81 -23.51 -14.58
C MET A 313 5.81 -24.02 -13.54
N ASP A 314 4.85 -24.87 -13.92
CA ASP A 314 3.92 -25.48 -12.96
C ASP A 314 4.63 -26.44 -11.99
N VAL A 315 5.62 -27.20 -12.47
CA VAL A 315 6.46 -28.06 -11.61
C VAL A 315 7.28 -27.20 -10.66
N ALA A 316 7.94 -26.16 -11.15
CA ALA A 316 8.73 -25.24 -10.34
C ALA A 316 7.86 -24.55 -9.26
N ARG A 317 6.67 -24.08 -9.63
CA ARG A 317 5.70 -23.49 -8.69
C ARG A 317 5.29 -24.47 -7.60
N SER A 318 5.02 -25.73 -7.96
CA SER A 318 4.65 -26.78 -7.01
C SER A 318 5.78 -27.10 -6.05
N GLN A 319 7.03 -27.16 -6.54
CA GLN A 319 8.22 -27.38 -5.71
C GLN A 319 8.47 -26.21 -4.76
N ALA A 320 8.33 -24.96 -5.24
CA ALA A 320 8.47 -23.77 -4.42
C ALA A 320 7.42 -23.72 -3.30
N LEU A 321 6.16 -24.03 -3.61
CA LEU A 321 5.10 -24.11 -2.61
C LEU A 321 5.40 -25.18 -1.56
N PHE A 322 5.86 -26.36 -1.97
CA PHE A 322 6.25 -27.42 -1.04
C PHE A 322 7.39 -26.98 -0.13
N ALA A 323 8.45 -26.37 -0.68
CA ALA A 323 9.57 -25.86 0.10
C ALA A 323 9.12 -24.80 1.11
N TYR A 324 8.27 -23.86 0.71
CA TYR A 324 7.69 -22.84 1.59
C TYR A 324 6.89 -23.49 2.73
N GLN A 325 6.03 -24.48 2.44
CA GLN A 325 5.28 -25.20 3.46
C GLN A 325 6.18 -25.91 4.49
N GLN A 326 7.28 -26.53 4.03
CA GLN A 326 8.26 -27.14 4.93
C GLN A 326 8.96 -26.09 5.82
N GLN A 327 9.34 -24.95 5.25
CA GLN A 327 9.94 -23.84 6.01
C GLN A 327 8.99 -23.32 7.09
N VAL A 328 7.72 -23.06 6.76
CA VAL A 328 6.71 -22.60 7.72
C VAL A 328 6.50 -23.63 8.84
N MET A 329 6.45 -24.92 8.51
CA MET A 329 6.31 -25.98 9.50
C MET A 329 7.50 -26.04 10.46
N CYS A 330 8.73 -25.92 9.94
CA CYS A 330 9.95 -25.87 10.74
C CYS A 330 9.99 -24.67 11.68
N VAL A 331 9.68 -23.47 11.17
CA VAL A 331 9.62 -22.24 11.98
C VAL A 331 8.58 -22.36 13.10
N THR A 332 7.40 -22.91 12.78
CA THR A 332 6.33 -23.11 13.77
C THR A 332 6.76 -24.09 14.86
N ARG A 333 7.39 -25.21 14.50
CA ARG A 333 7.92 -26.18 15.48
C ARG A 333 9.01 -25.56 16.36
N LEU A 334 9.94 -24.82 15.76
CA LEU A 334 11.00 -24.13 16.49
C LEU A 334 10.41 -23.14 17.50
N LEU A 335 9.37 -22.39 17.13
CA LEU A 335 8.69 -21.49 18.04
C LEU A 335 8.08 -22.21 19.24
N GLU A 336 7.45 -23.37 19.03
CA GLU A 336 6.92 -24.19 20.14
C GLU A 336 8.03 -24.77 21.01
N GLU A 337 9.14 -25.24 20.43
CA GLU A 337 10.31 -25.69 21.19
C GLU A 337 10.88 -24.55 22.05
N VAL A 338 11.01 -23.34 21.51
CA VAL A 338 11.45 -22.16 22.28
C VAL A 338 10.50 -21.88 23.45
N LYS A 339 9.18 -22.01 23.25
CA LYS A 339 8.20 -21.84 24.35
C LYS A 339 8.37 -22.92 25.42
N ILE A 340 8.56 -24.18 25.03
CA ILE A 340 8.78 -25.30 25.97
C ILE A 340 10.07 -25.09 26.76
N LEU A 341 11.17 -24.76 26.07
CA LEU A 341 12.47 -24.51 26.68
C LEU A 341 12.41 -23.34 27.66
N ARG A 342 11.72 -22.25 27.33
CA ARG A 342 11.49 -21.15 28.28
C ARG A 342 10.79 -21.63 29.55
N LYS A 343 9.70 -22.39 29.42
CA LYS A 343 8.99 -22.95 30.58
C LYS A 343 9.88 -23.87 31.43
N GLN A 344 10.71 -24.70 30.79
CA GLN A 344 11.65 -25.56 31.51
C GLN A 344 12.73 -24.75 32.24
N LEU A 345 13.23 -23.68 31.61
CA LEU A 345 14.22 -22.80 32.20
C LEU A 345 13.66 -22.06 33.43
N ASP A 346 12.41 -21.62 33.37
CA ASP A 346 11.70 -21.00 34.49
C ASP A 346 11.58 -22.00 35.67
N LEU A 347 11.13 -23.23 35.40
CA LEU A 347 11.05 -24.28 36.43
C LEU A 347 12.42 -24.60 37.06
N ARG A 348 13.48 -24.66 36.25
CA ARG A 348 14.84 -24.88 36.76
C ARG A 348 15.35 -23.70 37.59
N ARG A 349 15.00 -22.47 37.22
CA ARG A 349 15.33 -21.27 38.00
C ARG A 349 14.65 -21.32 39.37
N GLU A 350 13.36 -21.65 39.43
CA GLU A 350 12.63 -21.82 40.69
C GLU A 350 13.27 -22.91 41.59
N GLU A 351 13.70 -24.02 40.99
CA GLU A 351 14.38 -25.10 41.73
C GLU A 351 15.72 -24.63 42.32
N VAL A 352 16.51 -23.89 41.54
CA VAL A 352 17.78 -23.28 41.99
C VAL A 352 17.54 -22.30 43.14
N ASP A 353 16.54 -21.42 43.01
CA ASP A 353 16.20 -20.44 44.05
C ASP A 353 15.79 -21.13 45.36
N ARG A 354 15.02 -22.22 45.26
CA ARG A 354 14.64 -23.05 46.41
C ARG A 354 15.85 -23.71 47.06
N LEU A 355 16.78 -24.26 46.27
CA LEU A 355 18.00 -24.89 46.78
C LEU A 355 18.93 -23.87 47.44
N ASN A 356 19.11 -22.69 46.84
CA ASN A 356 19.85 -21.59 47.43
C ASN A 356 19.25 -21.14 48.77
N SER A 357 17.93 -21.02 48.85
CA SER A 357 17.23 -20.68 50.09
C SER A 357 17.49 -21.71 51.20
N LYS A 358 17.49 -23.01 50.86
CA LYS A 358 17.82 -24.09 51.80
C LYS A 358 19.29 -24.05 52.23
N LEU A 359 20.20 -23.81 51.28
CA LEU A 359 21.63 -23.70 51.57
C LEU A 359 21.90 -22.56 52.55
N GLU A 360 21.28 -21.40 52.33
CA GLU A 360 21.39 -20.26 53.25
C GLU A 360 20.79 -20.56 54.63
N GLN A 361 19.69 -21.32 54.69
CA GLN A 361 19.13 -21.76 55.97
C GLN A 361 20.10 -22.69 56.73
N GLU A 362 20.73 -23.65 56.05
CA GLU A 362 21.71 -24.54 56.68
C GLU A 362 22.99 -23.81 57.10
N LYS A 363 23.47 -22.84 56.30
CA LYS A 363 24.57 -21.96 56.71
C LYS A 363 24.26 -21.22 58.00
N ARG A 364 23.05 -20.65 58.14
CA ARG A 364 22.63 -19.98 59.38
C ARG A 364 22.59 -20.95 60.56
N LYS A 365 22.00 -22.14 60.40
CA LYS A 365 21.97 -23.15 61.47
C LYS A 365 23.36 -23.57 61.90
N ARG A 366 24.27 -23.78 60.94
CA ARG A 366 25.66 -24.13 61.23
C ARG A 366 26.36 -23.00 61.99
N HIS A 367 26.18 -21.76 61.57
CA HIS A 367 26.71 -20.60 62.26
C HIS A 367 26.17 -20.47 63.70
N ASP A 368 24.87 -20.72 63.91
CA ASP A 368 24.27 -20.75 65.25
C ASP A 368 24.87 -21.84 66.14
N ILE A 369 25.12 -23.03 65.60
CA ILE A 369 25.75 -24.14 66.34
C ILE A 369 27.20 -23.80 66.66
N GLU A 370 27.97 -23.27 65.70
CA GLU A 370 29.34 -22.82 65.90
C GLU A 370 29.41 -21.73 66.98
N ASN A 371 28.49 -20.76 66.97
CA ASN A 371 28.38 -19.74 68.01
C ASN A 371 28.03 -20.34 69.38
N LYS A 372 27.08 -21.28 69.45
CA LYS A 372 26.73 -21.97 70.71
C LYS A 372 27.91 -22.77 71.25
N PHE A 373 28.65 -23.45 70.37
CA PHE A 373 29.85 -24.21 70.74
C PHE A 373 30.96 -23.28 71.24
N LEU A 374 31.16 -22.14 70.58
CA LEU A 374 32.12 -21.12 71.01
C LEU A 374 31.75 -20.56 72.38
N MET A 375 30.48 -20.23 72.61
CA MET A 375 29.97 -19.78 73.90
C MET A 375 30.14 -20.84 75.00
N TYR A 376 29.87 -22.12 74.69
CA TYR A 376 30.13 -23.22 75.61
C TYR A 376 31.61 -23.33 75.97
N ARG A 377 32.52 -23.26 74.98
CA ARG A 377 33.96 -23.26 75.23
C ARG A 377 34.37 -22.08 76.11
N LEU A 378 33.91 -20.87 75.81
CA LEU A 378 34.18 -19.67 76.58
C LEU A 378 33.72 -19.81 78.04
N LYS A 379 32.50 -20.31 78.26
CA LYS A 379 31.96 -20.58 79.60
C LYS A 379 32.79 -21.62 80.35
N ASN A 380 33.17 -22.72 79.71
CA ASN A 380 33.99 -23.76 80.33
C ASN A 380 35.40 -23.25 80.67
N THR A 381 36.02 -22.45 79.81
CA THR A 381 37.29 -21.77 80.14
C THR A 381 37.15 -20.78 81.28
N LYS A 382 36.01 -20.08 81.38
CA LYS A 382 35.73 -19.15 82.48
C LYS A 382 35.54 -19.91 83.79
N GLU A 383 34.79 -21.00 83.81
CA GLU A 383 34.63 -21.88 84.98
C GLU A 383 35.97 -22.49 85.41
N LEU A 384 36.83 -22.90 84.46
CA LEU A 384 38.19 -23.34 84.77
C LEU A 384 39.02 -22.22 85.41
N LEU A 385 38.96 -21.00 84.90
CA LEU A 385 39.66 -19.85 85.48
C LEU A 385 39.11 -19.45 86.85
N ASP A 386 37.80 -19.50 87.06
CA ASP A 386 37.15 -19.20 88.35
C ASP A 386 37.47 -20.29 89.40
N ASN A 387 37.58 -21.56 88.99
CA ASN A 387 38.06 -22.66 89.84
C ASN A 387 39.55 -22.54 90.17
N ILE A 388 40.39 -22.14 89.21
CA ILE A 388 41.82 -21.88 89.44
C ILE A 388 41.98 -20.67 90.38
N ALA A 389 41.21 -19.60 90.22
CA ALA A 389 41.24 -18.44 91.11
C ALA A 389 40.72 -18.74 92.54
N SER A 390 39.98 -19.84 92.72
CA SER A 390 39.53 -20.32 94.04
C SER A 390 40.52 -21.29 94.71
N ASP A 391 41.43 -21.91 93.93
CA ASP A 391 42.46 -22.85 94.41
C ASP A 391 43.90 -22.29 94.33
N SER A 392 44.10 -21.09 93.74
CA SER A 392 45.42 -20.47 93.59
C SER A 392 45.78 -19.55 94.77
N ASP A 393 45.89 -20.16 95.95
CA ASP A 393 46.65 -19.63 97.09
C ASP A 393 47.79 -20.63 97.44
N ASP A 394 48.47 -21.24 96.45
CA ASP A 394 49.82 -21.79 96.66
C ASP A 394 50.60 -22.10 95.36
N GLN A 395 51.78 -21.46 95.23
CA GLN A 395 53.06 -21.86 94.55
C GLN A 395 53.03 -22.50 93.14
N GLY A 396 53.89 -22.21 92.16
CA GLY A 396 55.20 -21.55 92.06
C GLY A 396 56.14 -22.39 91.16
N LEU A 397 56.69 -21.80 90.07
CA LEU A 397 57.95 -22.12 89.30
C LEU A 397 58.14 -23.58 88.76
N THR A 398 58.82 -23.97 87.66
CA THR A 398 59.78 -23.41 86.68
C THR A 398 60.00 -24.42 85.51
N GLU A 399 60.48 -23.92 84.36
CA GLU A 399 61.45 -24.49 83.37
C GLU A 399 61.10 -25.49 82.21
N GLN A 400 61.51 -25.04 80.98
CA GLN A 400 62.15 -25.64 79.76
C GLN A 400 62.13 -27.19 79.51
N GLU A 401 62.07 -27.75 78.29
CA GLU A 401 62.85 -27.48 77.06
C GLU A 401 62.35 -28.29 75.80
N HIS A 402 62.66 -27.78 74.60
CA HIS A 402 62.99 -28.43 73.30
C HIS A 402 62.03 -29.24 72.35
N ALA A 403 61.96 -28.71 71.10
CA ALA A 403 62.24 -29.33 69.77
C ALA A 403 61.11 -29.54 68.72
N LYS A 404 61.37 -28.95 67.54
CA LYS A 404 60.69 -28.80 66.21
C LYS A 404 60.61 -30.10 65.35
N PRO A 405 60.22 -30.11 64.03
CA PRO A 405 59.52 -29.14 63.14
C PRO A 405 58.43 -29.76 62.19
N GLY A 406 57.73 -28.93 61.40
CA GLY A 406 57.38 -29.29 60.01
C GLY A 406 56.12 -28.65 59.42
N THR A 407 56.33 -27.71 58.47
CA THR A 407 55.60 -27.49 57.19
C THR A 407 54.05 -27.32 57.24
N GLN A 408 53.38 -26.35 56.61
CA GLN A 408 53.57 -25.72 55.30
C GLN A 408 52.49 -24.62 55.17
N GLU A 409 52.87 -23.36 54.97
CA GLU A 409 51.97 -22.30 54.50
C GLU A 409 52.57 -21.78 53.20
N GLN A 410 51.79 -21.83 52.10
CA GLN A 410 51.76 -20.72 51.17
C GLN A 410 50.55 -20.80 50.23
N GLU A 411 49.88 -19.66 50.17
CA GLU A 411 48.83 -19.27 49.25
C GLU A 411 49.25 -19.42 47.78
N THR A 412 48.28 -19.65 46.90
CA THR A 412 48.14 -18.86 45.67
C THR A 412 46.72 -19.01 45.13
N ALA A 413 46.05 -17.86 44.98
CA ALA A 413 44.85 -17.68 44.19
C ALA A 413 45.27 -17.45 42.73
N GLN A 414 44.60 -18.09 41.76
CA GLN A 414 44.56 -17.65 40.38
C GLN A 414 43.23 -18.08 39.73
N SER A 415 42.51 -17.08 39.23
CA SER A 415 41.37 -17.20 38.31
C SER A 415 41.83 -17.72 36.95
N GLU A 416 41.06 -18.62 36.36
CA GLU A 416 41.01 -18.81 34.90
C GLU A 416 39.56 -19.00 34.43
N GLU A 417 39.13 -18.14 33.50
CA GLU A 417 37.96 -18.30 32.64
C GLU A 417 38.18 -19.43 31.63
N PRO A 418 37.13 -20.12 31.14
CA PRO A 418 37.26 -21.02 30.00
C PRO A 418 37.09 -20.26 28.66
N PRO A 419 37.85 -20.62 27.61
CA PRO A 419 37.73 -19.97 26.31
C PRO A 419 36.58 -20.55 25.48
N ILE A 420 35.91 -19.64 24.78
CA ILE A 420 34.95 -19.90 23.71
C ILE A 420 35.72 -20.43 22.49
N GLN A 421 35.34 -21.62 22.00
CA GLN A 421 35.76 -22.14 20.70
C GLN A 421 34.68 -21.86 19.66
N THR A 422 35.02 -21.05 18.66
CA THR A 422 34.36 -21.01 17.34
C THR A 422 35.18 -21.84 16.35
N PRO A 423 34.56 -22.60 15.44
CA PRO A 423 35.23 -23.08 14.25
C PRO A 423 34.84 -22.22 13.04
N GLU A 424 35.82 -21.50 12.50
CA GLU A 424 35.79 -21.03 11.11
C GLU A 424 36.32 -22.14 10.19
N GLY A 425 35.66 -22.29 9.04
CA GLY A 425 36.38 -22.51 7.78
C GLY A 425 36.43 -23.94 7.25
N ALA A 426 35.48 -24.28 6.39
CA ALA A 426 35.78 -25.03 5.17
C ALA A 426 35.29 -24.19 3.99
N GLY A 427 36.23 -23.65 3.22
CA GLY A 427 35.98 -23.12 1.88
C GLY A 427 36.06 -24.25 0.84
N VAL A 428 35.28 -24.13 -0.23
CA VAL A 428 35.66 -23.80 -1.62
C VAL A 428 34.38 -23.73 -2.44
#